data_AF-A0A9E0WGJ8-F1
#
_entry.id   AF-A0A9E0WGJ8-F1
#
_cell.length_a   1.000
_cell.length_b   1.000
_cell.length_c   1.000
_cell.angle_alpha   90.00
_cell.angle_beta   90.00
_cell.angle_gamma   90.00
#
_symmetry.space_group_name_H-M   'P 1'
#
loop_
_entity.id
_entity.type
_entity.pdbx_description
1 polymer ?
#
loop_
_entity_poly.entity_id
_entity_poly.type
_entity_poly.pdbx_seq_one_letter_code
_entity_poly.pdbx_strand_id
1 'polypeptide(L)'
;MVKPELPEKRAVFATLWEGSRGRFHDEPHSATRTPFQRDRDRIIHSSAFRRLKQKTQVFVAHEGDHYRTRLTHSLEVAQIARSVARTLGLDEDLAEAMGLSHDLGHPPFGHAGEDQLDECMAEFEGFDHNAQTLRVVTKLERRYPNFDGLNLTWEMLEGLVKHNGPLITADNCIDDLPEAFREFAYLEQLELDQFAGPEAQVAALADDIAYNNHDIDDGISAGLFSIE
;
A
#
# COMPACT_ATOMS: atom_id res chain seq x y z
N MET A 1 26.17 23.87 -1.96
CA MET A 1 24.91 23.12 -2.12
C MET A 1 23.80 24.13 -2.31
N VAL A 2 23.10 24.08 -3.43
CA VAL A 2 21.87 24.85 -3.64
C VAL A 2 20.79 24.20 -2.78
N LYS A 3 20.06 24.97 -1.96
CA LYS A 3 18.91 24.42 -1.23
C LYS A 3 17.84 24.01 -2.24
N PRO A 4 17.21 22.83 -2.11
CA PRO A 4 16.08 22.49 -2.96
C PRO A 4 14.96 23.53 -2.75
N GLU A 5 14.50 24.14 -3.83
CA GLU A 5 13.29 24.95 -3.83
C GLU A 5 12.09 24.00 -3.75
N LEU A 6 11.45 23.95 -2.58
CA LEU A 6 10.23 23.16 -2.40
C LEU A 6 9.01 24.01 -2.77
N PRO A 7 7.97 23.41 -3.36
CA PRO A 7 6.76 24.13 -3.71
C PRO A 7 6.08 24.71 -2.46
N GLU A 8 5.86 26.03 -2.43
CA GLU A 8 5.16 26.71 -1.34
C GLU A 8 3.65 26.42 -1.33
N LYS A 9 3.10 25.96 -2.45
CA LYS A 9 1.68 25.62 -2.64
C LYS A 9 1.57 24.21 -3.19
N ARG A 10 0.49 23.51 -2.79
CA ARG A 10 0.14 22.20 -3.36
C ARG A 10 -0.06 22.34 -4.87
N ALA A 11 0.33 21.30 -5.61
CA ALA A 11 0.14 21.24 -7.04
C ALA A 11 -1.36 21.16 -7.39
N VAL A 12 -1.71 21.64 -8.58
CA VAL A 12 -3.12 21.64 -9.06
C VAL A 12 -3.70 20.24 -9.24
N PHE A 13 -2.83 19.24 -9.38
CA PHE A 13 -3.19 17.84 -9.49
C PHE A 13 -3.09 17.09 -8.16
N ALA A 14 -2.63 17.72 -7.07
CA ALA A 14 -2.52 17.07 -5.77
C ALA A 14 -3.90 16.72 -5.20
N THR A 15 -4.00 15.60 -4.50
CA THR A 15 -5.21 15.25 -3.77
C THR A 15 -5.34 16.17 -2.56
N LEU A 16 -6.47 16.87 -2.45
CA LEU A 16 -6.74 17.80 -1.35
C LEU A 16 -7.60 17.11 -0.29
N TRP A 17 -7.11 17.05 0.94
CA TRP A 17 -7.84 16.40 2.04
C TRP A 17 -9.15 17.14 2.38
N GLU A 18 -9.22 18.43 2.08
CA GLU A 18 -10.42 19.26 2.21
C GLU A 18 -11.55 18.81 1.27
N GLY A 19 -11.17 18.20 0.14
CA GLY A 19 -12.09 17.64 -0.86
C GLY A 19 -12.23 16.12 -0.78
N SER A 20 -11.78 15.49 0.32
CA SER A 20 -11.87 14.04 0.46
C SER A 20 -13.32 13.57 0.32
N ARG A 21 -13.52 12.46 -0.40
CA ARG A 21 -14.83 11.80 -0.57
C ARG A 21 -15.28 11.07 0.70
N GLY A 22 -14.46 11.07 1.74
CA GLY A 22 -14.82 10.59 3.07
C GLY A 22 -14.58 9.09 3.23
N ARG A 23 -15.44 8.45 4.02
CA ARG A 23 -15.30 7.06 4.49
C ARG A 23 -16.64 6.34 4.32
N PHE A 24 -16.61 5.00 4.27
CA PHE A 24 -17.82 4.21 4.05
C PHE A 24 -18.63 3.95 5.33
N HIS A 25 -18.00 4.02 6.50
CA HIS A 25 -18.71 4.08 7.78
C HIS A 25 -18.65 5.47 8.37
N ASP A 26 -19.80 5.99 8.78
CA ASP A 26 -19.90 7.32 9.40
C ASP A 26 -19.09 7.40 10.70
N GLU A 27 -18.27 8.43 10.78
CA GLU A 27 -17.50 8.75 11.97
C GLU A 27 -17.29 10.27 12.07
N PRO A 28 -17.24 10.81 13.30
CA PRO A 28 -16.98 12.23 13.48
C PRO A 28 -15.58 12.58 12.95
N HIS A 29 -15.47 13.78 12.36
CA HIS A 29 -14.18 14.34 11.95
C HIS A 29 -13.24 14.51 13.16
N SER A 30 -11.95 14.35 12.91
CA SER A 30 -10.92 14.59 13.91
C SER A 30 -10.72 16.09 14.11
N ALA A 31 -10.65 16.55 15.35
CA ALA A 31 -10.40 17.96 15.66
C ALA A 31 -8.96 18.42 15.37
N THR A 32 -8.01 17.48 15.27
CA THR A 32 -6.57 17.78 15.26
C THR A 32 -5.79 17.15 14.10
N ARG A 33 -6.44 16.33 13.26
CA ARG A 33 -5.78 15.57 12.19
C ARG A 33 -6.59 15.64 10.91
N THR A 34 -5.91 15.71 9.78
CA THR A 34 -6.54 15.53 8.47
C THR A 34 -7.05 14.09 8.33
N PRO A 35 -7.96 13.81 7.38
CA PRO A 35 -8.38 12.46 7.05
C PRO A 35 -7.21 11.50 6.74
N PHE A 36 -6.21 11.95 5.98
CA PHE A 36 -5.06 11.13 5.59
C PHE A 36 -4.08 10.87 6.74
N GLN A 37 -3.86 11.85 7.62
CA GLN A 37 -3.12 11.64 8.87
C GLN A 37 -3.78 10.59 9.75
N ARG A 38 -5.12 10.63 9.85
CA ARG A 38 -5.87 9.64 10.60
C ARG A 38 -5.68 8.24 10.01
N ASP A 39 -5.70 8.11 8.67
CA ASP A 39 -5.50 6.82 7.99
C ASP A 39 -4.11 6.24 8.23
N ARG A 40 -3.08 7.06 8.06
CA ARG A 40 -1.71 6.69 8.40
C ARG A 40 -1.64 6.12 9.83
N ASP A 41 -2.22 6.82 10.79
CA ASP A 41 -2.20 6.38 12.19
C ASP A 41 -2.95 5.05 12.37
N ARG A 42 -4.08 4.82 11.68
CA ARG A 42 -4.80 3.53 11.72
C ARG A 42 -3.96 2.39 11.17
N ILE A 43 -3.28 2.62 10.04
CA ILE A 43 -2.41 1.65 9.38
C ILE A 43 -1.26 1.27 10.30
N ILE A 44 -0.50 2.25 10.80
CA ILE A 44 0.66 2.04 11.69
C ILE A 44 0.26 1.21 12.93
N HIS A 45 -0.90 1.51 13.50
CA HIS A 45 -1.32 0.80 14.70
C HIS A 45 -1.88 -0.60 14.40
N SER A 46 -2.30 -0.91 13.17
CA SER A 46 -2.97 -2.16 12.77
C SER A 46 -2.16 -3.42 13.10
N SER A 47 -2.84 -4.56 13.16
CA SER A 47 -2.20 -5.83 13.53
C SER A 47 -1.41 -6.36 12.34
N ALA A 48 -1.95 -6.20 11.14
CA ALA A 48 -1.31 -6.48 9.87
C ALA A 48 0.03 -5.74 9.72
N PHE A 49 0.08 -4.42 10.01
CA PHE A 49 1.32 -3.65 9.93
C PHE A 49 2.38 -4.17 10.91
N ARG A 50 1.99 -4.50 12.15
CA ARG A 50 2.93 -5.10 13.13
C ARG A 50 3.47 -6.45 12.66
N ARG A 51 2.67 -7.26 11.96
CA ARG A 51 3.09 -8.57 11.44
C ARG A 51 4.14 -8.45 10.34
N LEU A 52 4.22 -7.32 9.63
CA LEU A 52 5.26 -7.08 8.62
C LEU A 52 6.68 -7.23 9.19
N LYS A 53 6.87 -6.97 10.49
CA LYS A 53 8.15 -7.18 11.19
C LYS A 53 8.68 -8.62 11.05
N GLN A 54 7.79 -9.60 10.94
CA GLN A 54 8.15 -11.02 10.90
C GLN A 54 7.96 -11.64 9.50
N LYS A 55 7.58 -10.84 8.50
CA LYS A 55 7.49 -11.28 7.11
C LYS A 55 8.80 -10.93 6.39
N THR A 56 9.39 -11.94 5.76
CA THR A 56 10.61 -11.81 4.96
C THR A 56 10.36 -11.02 3.69
N GLN A 57 11.33 -10.19 3.29
CA GLN A 57 11.41 -9.59 1.97
C GLN A 57 12.53 -10.31 1.22
N VAL A 58 12.18 -11.15 0.24
CA VAL A 58 13.10 -11.95 -0.63
C VAL A 58 13.96 -13.00 0.10
N PHE A 59 14.77 -12.64 1.10
CA PHE A 59 15.65 -13.56 1.84
C PHE A 59 15.02 -14.07 3.15
N VAL A 60 15.29 -15.33 3.49
CA VAL A 60 14.80 -15.93 4.74
C VAL A 60 15.55 -15.33 5.93
N ALA A 61 14.82 -14.68 6.83
CA ALA A 61 15.34 -13.89 7.97
C ALA A 61 16.18 -14.68 9.01
N HIS A 62 16.48 -15.96 8.79
CA HIS A 62 17.27 -16.78 9.70
C HIS A 62 18.73 -17.00 9.27
N GLU A 63 19.15 -16.42 8.14
CA GLU A 63 20.52 -16.63 7.62
C GLU A 63 21.48 -15.45 7.89
N GLY A 64 21.04 -14.36 8.55
CA GLY A 64 21.89 -13.21 8.88
C GLY A 64 21.18 -12.08 9.65
N ASP A 65 21.95 -11.28 10.39
CA ASP A 65 21.44 -10.27 11.36
C ASP A 65 20.82 -9.01 10.72
N HIS A 66 20.97 -8.82 9.40
CA HIS A 66 20.60 -7.58 8.69
C HIS A 66 19.60 -7.75 7.54
N TYR A 67 19.02 -8.93 7.35
CA TYR A 67 18.04 -9.11 6.27
C TYR A 67 16.79 -8.25 6.49
N ARG A 68 16.40 -7.52 5.45
CA ARG A 68 15.22 -6.66 5.46
C ARG A 68 13.94 -7.49 5.66
N THR A 69 13.00 -6.89 6.37
CA THR A 69 11.64 -7.42 6.55
C THR A 69 10.69 -6.60 5.68
N ARG A 70 9.47 -7.08 5.46
CA ARG A 70 8.44 -6.24 4.81
C ARG A 70 8.21 -4.93 5.56
N LEU A 71 8.39 -4.90 6.88
CA LEU A 71 8.28 -3.67 7.64
C LEU A 71 9.35 -2.65 7.26
N THR A 72 10.61 -3.06 7.12
CA THR A 72 11.69 -2.14 6.72
C THR A 72 11.50 -1.69 5.28
N HIS A 73 11.09 -2.61 4.39
CA HIS A 73 10.69 -2.27 3.01
C HIS A 73 9.60 -1.19 2.98
N SER A 74 8.46 -1.40 3.64
CA SER A 74 7.37 -0.42 3.66
C SER A 74 7.78 0.93 4.28
N LEU A 75 8.70 0.95 5.24
CA LEU A 75 9.25 2.20 5.80
C LEU A 75 10.13 2.94 4.78
N GLU A 76 10.93 2.23 3.99
CA GLU A 76 11.76 2.80 2.93
C GLU A 76 10.88 3.33 1.78
N VAL A 77 9.89 2.55 1.33
CA VAL A 77 8.86 2.99 0.36
C VAL A 77 8.15 4.26 0.83
N ALA A 78 7.66 4.27 2.07
CA ALA A 78 6.99 5.44 2.63
C ALA A 78 7.91 6.67 2.67
N GLN A 79 9.20 6.50 3.00
CA GLN A 79 10.15 7.59 3.03
C GLN A 79 10.41 8.18 1.63
N ILE A 80 10.59 7.31 0.62
CA ILE A 80 10.77 7.72 -0.78
C ILE A 80 9.51 8.41 -1.30
N ALA A 81 8.32 7.81 -1.08
CA ALA A 81 7.03 8.35 -1.52
C ALA A 81 6.80 9.77 -0.96
N ARG A 82 7.08 9.99 0.34
CA ARG A 82 6.99 11.31 0.96
C ARG A 82 7.96 12.32 0.35
N SER A 83 9.19 11.91 0.07
CA SER A 83 10.20 12.79 -0.53
C SER A 83 9.80 13.24 -1.93
N VAL A 84 9.29 12.32 -2.74
CA VAL A 84 8.77 12.61 -4.08
C VAL A 84 7.52 13.48 -3.99
N ALA A 85 6.56 13.13 -3.11
CA ALA A 85 5.34 13.91 -2.90
C ALA A 85 5.63 15.36 -2.50
N ARG A 86 6.56 15.57 -1.55
CA ARG A 86 7.01 16.91 -1.14
C ARG A 86 7.60 17.69 -2.31
N THR A 87 8.41 17.03 -3.14
CA THR A 87 9.06 17.67 -4.30
C THR A 87 8.04 18.07 -5.37
N LEU A 88 7.01 17.24 -5.57
CA LEU A 88 5.94 17.46 -6.55
C LEU A 88 4.80 18.33 -6.02
N GLY A 89 4.80 18.69 -4.74
CA GLY A 89 3.71 19.45 -4.11
C GLY A 89 2.42 18.64 -3.91
N LEU A 90 2.53 17.31 -3.78
CA LEU A 90 1.45 16.38 -3.48
C LEU A 90 1.18 16.29 -1.97
N ASP A 91 0.12 15.57 -1.57
CA ASP A 91 -0.15 15.31 -0.15
C ASP A 91 0.79 14.24 0.42
N GLU A 92 1.71 14.67 1.29
CA GLU A 92 2.70 13.79 1.91
C GLU A 92 2.09 12.73 2.82
N ASP A 93 1.00 13.03 3.53
CA ASP A 93 0.39 12.11 4.49
C ASP A 93 -0.35 10.98 3.74
N LEU A 94 -0.98 11.29 2.60
CA LEU A 94 -1.58 10.29 1.72
C LEU A 94 -0.52 9.40 1.07
N ALA A 95 0.54 9.98 0.50
CA ALA A 95 1.63 9.20 -0.11
C ALA A 95 2.36 8.32 0.93
N GLU A 96 2.59 8.83 2.13
CA GLU A 96 3.14 8.04 3.25
C GLU A 96 2.24 6.86 3.61
N ALA A 97 0.95 7.13 3.80
CA ALA A 97 -0.01 6.10 4.18
C ALA A 97 -0.07 4.97 3.15
N MET A 98 -0.08 5.31 1.84
CA MET A 98 -0.03 4.33 0.75
C MET A 98 1.20 3.43 0.86
N GLY A 99 2.39 4.02 0.96
CA GLY A 99 3.65 3.28 1.09
C GLY A 99 3.69 2.36 2.31
N LEU A 100 3.07 2.75 3.42
CA LEU A 100 2.98 1.92 4.63
C LEU A 100 1.99 0.75 4.51
N SER A 101 1.04 0.81 3.58
CA SER A 101 -0.08 -0.15 3.51
C SER A 101 -0.09 -1.09 2.32
N HIS A 102 0.68 -0.85 1.26
CA HIS A 102 0.66 -1.67 0.04
C HIS A 102 0.84 -3.18 0.33
N ASP A 103 1.75 -3.48 1.26
CA ASP A 103 2.20 -4.84 1.58
C ASP A 103 1.42 -5.58 2.69
N LEU A 104 0.33 -5.00 3.21
CA LEU A 104 -0.38 -5.55 4.37
C LEU A 104 -0.92 -6.97 4.14
N GLY A 105 -1.34 -7.26 2.91
CA GLY A 105 -1.98 -8.50 2.46
C GLY A 105 -1.02 -9.65 2.19
N HIS A 106 0.29 -9.41 2.07
CA HIS A 106 1.21 -10.48 1.68
C HIS A 106 1.22 -11.66 2.65
N PRO A 107 1.30 -12.90 2.15
CA PRO A 107 1.43 -14.07 3.00
C PRO A 107 2.86 -14.17 3.60
N PRO A 108 3.10 -15.11 4.52
CA PRO A 108 4.46 -15.52 4.86
C PRO A 108 5.26 -15.93 3.61
N PHE A 109 6.59 -15.85 3.66
CA PHE A 109 7.50 -16.26 2.57
C PHE A 109 7.43 -15.43 1.26
N GLY A 110 6.86 -14.24 1.29
CA GLY A 110 6.91 -13.32 0.14
C GLY A 110 6.19 -13.89 -1.09
N HIS A 111 6.75 -13.66 -2.29
CA HIS A 111 6.16 -14.14 -3.55
C HIS A 111 6.03 -15.67 -3.60
N ALA A 112 7.01 -16.42 -3.10
CA ALA A 112 6.90 -17.88 -3.06
C ALA A 112 5.71 -18.37 -2.21
N GLY A 113 5.39 -17.65 -1.13
CA GLY A 113 4.21 -17.95 -0.32
C GLY A 113 2.91 -17.51 -0.97
N GLU A 114 2.94 -16.48 -1.80
CA GLU A 114 1.81 -16.04 -2.61
C GLU A 114 1.50 -17.03 -3.73
N ASP A 115 2.49 -17.39 -4.55
CA ASP A 115 2.35 -18.38 -5.62
C ASP A 115 1.79 -19.70 -5.08
N GLN A 116 2.37 -20.19 -3.97
CA GLN A 116 1.91 -21.44 -3.39
C GLN A 116 0.49 -21.34 -2.81
N LEU A 117 0.13 -20.19 -2.24
CA LEU A 117 -1.20 -19.98 -1.69
C LEU A 117 -2.23 -19.83 -2.82
N ASP A 118 -1.89 -19.16 -3.91
CA ASP A 118 -2.71 -19.04 -5.11
C ASP A 118 -3.04 -20.43 -5.70
N GLU A 119 -2.01 -21.27 -5.89
CA GLU A 119 -2.19 -22.66 -6.31
C GLU A 119 -3.10 -23.46 -5.35
N CYS A 120 -2.87 -23.33 -4.04
CA CYS A 120 -3.68 -24.03 -3.03
C CYS A 120 -5.14 -23.54 -3.01
N MET A 121 -5.37 -22.30 -3.42
CA MET A 121 -6.68 -21.65 -3.44
C MET A 121 -7.33 -21.69 -4.82
N ALA A 122 -6.80 -22.44 -5.78
CA ALA A 122 -7.35 -22.50 -7.15
C ALA A 122 -8.83 -22.90 -7.21
N GLU A 123 -9.30 -23.79 -6.33
CA GLU A 123 -10.73 -24.16 -6.21
C GLU A 123 -11.61 -23.05 -5.60
N PHE A 124 -10.98 -21.99 -5.07
CA PHE A 124 -11.56 -20.83 -4.41
C PHE A 124 -11.12 -19.51 -5.08
N GLU A 125 -10.90 -19.55 -6.40
CA GLU A 125 -10.55 -18.37 -7.21
C GLU A 125 -9.17 -17.74 -6.92
N GLY A 126 -8.27 -18.49 -6.29
CA GLY A 126 -6.87 -18.11 -6.11
C GLY A 126 -6.61 -17.17 -4.94
N PHE A 127 -5.44 -16.56 -4.96
CA PHE A 127 -4.97 -15.60 -3.95
C PHE A 127 -4.17 -14.49 -4.61
N ASP A 128 -4.48 -13.24 -4.23
CA ASP A 128 -3.74 -12.05 -4.64
C ASP A 128 -3.48 -11.16 -3.42
N HIS A 129 -2.23 -10.76 -3.20
CA HIS A 129 -1.87 -9.96 -2.03
C HIS A 129 -2.51 -8.57 -2.01
N ASN A 130 -2.77 -7.93 -3.16
CA ASN A 130 -3.40 -6.61 -3.22
C ASN A 130 -4.88 -6.70 -2.84
N ALA A 131 -5.58 -7.71 -3.35
CA ALA A 131 -6.95 -8.04 -2.98
C ALA A 131 -7.03 -8.38 -1.48
N GLN A 132 -6.06 -9.13 -0.97
CA GLN A 132 -5.95 -9.42 0.44
C GLN A 132 -5.60 -8.17 1.28
N THR A 133 -4.81 -7.23 0.78
CA THR A 133 -4.56 -5.92 1.41
C THR A 133 -5.87 -5.17 1.60
N LEU A 134 -6.71 -5.07 0.56
CA LEU A 134 -8.03 -4.46 0.67
C LEU A 134 -8.89 -5.17 1.72
N ARG A 135 -8.96 -6.50 1.67
CA ARG A 135 -9.72 -7.31 2.63
C ARG A 135 -9.23 -7.15 4.06
N VAL A 136 -7.93 -6.99 4.28
CA VAL A 136 -7.36 -6.68 5.61
C VAL A 136 -7.89 -5.36 6.14
N VAL A 137 -7.80 -4.28 5.34
CA VAL A 137 -8.15 -2.93 5.80
C VAL A 137 -9.65 -2.65 5.81
N THR A 138 -10.46 -3.46 5.13
CA THR A 138 -11.93 -3.29 5.07
C THR A 138 -12.71 -4.31 5.91
N LYS A 139 -12.14 -5.49 6.22
CA LYS A 139 -12.90 -6.60 6.82
C LYS A 139 -12.17 -7.31 7.97
N LEU A 140 -10.87 -7.61 7.86
CA LEU A 140 -10.20 -8.51 8.81
C LEU A 140 -9.68 -7.81 10.08
N GLU A 141 -9.25 -6.55 9.99
CA GLU A 141 -8.87 -5.80 11.21
C GLU A 141 -10.10 -5.50 12.05
N ARG A 142 -10.06 -5.85 13.35
CA ARG A 142 -11.14 -5.59 14.31
C ARG A 142 -10.66 -4.68 15.42
N ARG A 143 -10.57 -3.40 15.10
CA ARG A 143 -10.01 -2.35 15.97
C ARG A 143 -11.07 -1.38 16.51
N TYR A 144 -12.21 -1.33 15.86
CA TYR A 144 -13.29 -0.40 16.16
C TYR A 144 -14.56 -1.20 16.48
N PRO A 145 -15.36 -0.77 17.46
CA PRO A 145 -16.52 -1.55 17.91
C PRO A 145 -17.70 -1.53 16.93
N ASN A 146 -17.77 -0.51 16.07
CA ASN A 146 -18.96 -0.24 15.26
C ASN A 146 -18.87 -0.73 13.81
N PHE A 147 -17.70 -1.16 13.36
CA PHE A 147 -17.45 -1.63 12.00
C PHE A 147 -16.22 -2.54 11.96
N ASP A 148 -16.21 -3.46 11.00
CA ASP A 148 -15.02 -4.23 10.65
C ASP A 148 -14.05 -3.36 9.81
N GLY A 149 -12.78 -3.75 9.78
CA GLY A 149 -11.72 -3.01 9.10
C GLY A 149 -11.21 -1.77 9.83
N LEU A 150 -10.51 -0.93 9.07
CA LEU A 150 -9.93 0.34 9.51
C LEU A 150 -10.74 1.55 9.05
N ASN A 151 -11.79 1.35 8.25
CA ASN A 151 -12.63 2.42 7.69
C ASN A 151 -11.81 3.56 7.09
N LEU A 152 -10.81 3.25 6.26
CA LEU A 152 -9.93 4.25 5.62
C LEU A 152 -10.71 5.16 4.67
N THR A 153 -10.13 6.29 4.27
CA THR A 153 -10.79 7.18 3.32
C THR A 153 -10.90 6.52 1.95
N TRP A 154 -11.81 7.04 1.13
CA TRP A 154 -11.99 6.63 -0.25
C TRP A 154 -10.68 6.70 -1.03
N GLU A 155 -9.88 7.76 -0.84
CA GLU A 155 -8.61 7.96 -1.54
C GLU A 155 -7.59 6.87 -1.18
N MET A 156 -7.54 6.47 0.10
CA MET A 156 -6.70 5.36 0.54
C MET A 156 -7.12 4.04 -0.08
N LEU A 157 -8.42 3.75 -0.11
CA LEU A 157 -8.93 2.50 -0.67
C LEU A 157 -8.76 2.46 -2.19
N GLU A 158 -8.98 3.58 -2.87
CA GLU A 158 -8.79 3.75 -4.30
C GLU A 158 -7.35 3.50 -4.73
N GLY A 159 -6.38 4.11 -4.05
CA GLY A 159 -4.98 3.92 -4.38
C GLY A 159 -4.46 2.53 -4.01
N LEU A 160 -4.96 1.92 -2.93
CA LEU A 160 -4.60 0.56 -2.55
C LEU A 160 -5.04 -0.47 -3.58
N VAL A 161 -6.29 -0.39 -4.06
CA VAL A 161 -6.76 -1.35 -5.07
C VAL A 161 -6.01 -1.13 -6.38
N LYS A 162 -5.78 0.12 -6.78
CA LYS A 162 -5.13 0.48 -8.05
C LYS A 162 -3.60 0.67 -7.97
N HIS A 163 -2.91 0.04 -7.02
CA HIS A 163 -1.44 0.14 -6.86
C HIS A 163 -0.70 -0.16 -8.17
N ASN A 164 -1.16 -1.18 -8.90
CA ASN A 164 -0.59 -1.61 -10.18
C ASN A 164 -1.30 -1.02 -11.41
N GLY A 165 -2.14 -0.01 -11.23
CA GLY A 165 -2.94 0.62 -12.29
C GLY A 165 -4.43 0.25 -12.26
N PRO A 166 -5.19 0.59 -13.31
CA PRO A 166 -6.62 0.32 -13.40
C PRO A 166 -6.92 -1.18 -13.29
N LEU A 167 -7.97 -1.53 -12.53
CA LEU A 167 -8.42 -2.92 -12.34
C LEU A 167 -9.29 -3.38 -13.50
N ILE A 168 -10.03 -2.46 -14.11
CA ILE A 168 -10.93 -2.73 -15.22
C ILE A 168 -10.36 -2.12 -16.50
N THR A 169 -10.29 -2.93 -17.53
CA THR A 169 -9.80 -2.59 -18.86
C THR A 169 -10.87 -2.97 -19.90
N ALA A 170 -10.54 -2.84 -21.19
CA ALA A 170 -11.46 -3.29 -22.24
C ALA A 170 -11.66 -4.82 -22.27
N ASP A 171 -10.74 -5.58 -21.64
CA ASP A 171 -10.65 -7.03 -21.78
C ASP A 171 -11.18 -7.80 -20.56
N ASN A 172 -11.57 -7.12 -19.47
CA ASN A 172 -12.08 -7.75 -18.25
C ASN A 172 -13.22 -6.95 -17.61
N CYS A 173 -13.91 -7.59 -16.67
CA CYS A 173 -14.97 -6.99 -15.87
C CYS A 173 -14.76 -7.30 -14.37
N ILE A 174 -15.64 -6.77 -13.51
CA ILE A 174 -15.54 -6.96 -12.06
C ILE A 174 -15.64 -8.43 -11.68
N ASP A 175 -16.40 -9.23 -12.41
CA ASP A 175 -16.53 -10.66 -12.18
C ASP A 175 -15.21 -11.42 -12.44
N ASP A 176 -14.25 -10.84 -13.15
CA ASP A 176 -12.93 -11.45 -13.37
C ASP A 176 -11.92 -11.09 -12.26
N LEU A 177 -12.26 -10.18 -11.35
CA LEU A 177 -11.38 -9.76 -10.27
C LEU A 177 -11.32 -10.82 -9.14
N PRO A 178 -10.19 -10.95 -8.44
CA PRO A 178 -10.07 -11.80 -7.25
C PRO A 178 -11.24 -11.63 -6.27
N GLU A 179 -11.71 -12.74 -5.70
CA GLU A 179 -12.89 -12.77 -4.81
C GLU A 179 -12.77 -11.72 -3.69
N ALA A 180 -11.59 -11.57 -3.09
CA ALA A 180 -11.33 -10.62 -2.02
C ALA A 180 -11.58 -9.15 -2.42
N PHE A 181 -11.40 -8.76 -3.68
CA PHE A 181 -11.84 -7.45 -4.18
C PHE A 181 -13.36 -7.40 -4.26
N ARG A 182 -13.99 -8.41 -4.89
CA ARG A 182 -15.45 -8.47 -5.10
C ARG A 182 -16.25 -8.54 -3.80
N GLU A 183 -15.66 -9.04 -2.71
CA GLU A 183 -16.27 -9.03 -1.36
C GLU A 183 -16.47 -7.60 -0.81
N PHE A 184 -15.75 -6.60 -1.33
CA PHE A 184 -15.87 -5.24 -0.87
C PHE A 184 -17.11 -4.56 -1.48
N ALA A 185 -18.13 -4.33 -0.65
CA ALA A 185 -19.45 -3.83 -1.07
C ALA A 185 -19.43 -2.47 -1.82
N TYR A 186 -18.32 -1.72 -1.74
CA TYR A 186 -18.18 -0.40 -2.36
C TYR A 186 -17.11 -0.37 -3.46
N LEU A 187 -16.66 -1.53 -3.95
CA LEU A 187 -15.59 -1.63 -4.96
C LEU A 187 -15.89 -0.81 -6.22
N GLU A 188 -17.12 -0.87 -6.72
CA GLU A 188 -17.57 -0.11 -7.90
C GLU A 188 -17.45 1.42 -7.74
N GLN A 189 -17.37 1.93 -6.51
CA GLN A 189 -17.23 3.35 -6.24
C GLN A 189 -15.79 3.85 -6.37
N LEU A 190 -14.80 2.96 -6.57
CA LEU A 190 -13.37 3.27 -6.59
C LEU A 190 -12.79 3.59 -7.97
N GLU A 191 -13.64 3.91 -8.97
CA GLU A 191 -13.21 4.35 -10.31
C GLU A 191 -12.18 3.39 -10.92
N LEU A 192 -12.56 2.10 -10.99
CA LEU A 192 -11.66 0.98 -11.27
C LEU A 192 -11.05 1.00 -12.69
N ASP A 193 -11.65 1.74 -13.61
CA ASP A 193 -11.23 1.91 -15.00
C ASP A 193 -10.27 3.08 -15.22
N GLN A 194 -9.93 3.82 -14.17
CA GLN A 194 -9.03 4.98 -14.21
C GLN A 194 -7.76 4.72 -13.42
N PHE A 195 -6.68 5.43 -13.69
CA PHE A 195 -5.49 5.39 -12.84
C PHE A 195 -5.80 5.95 -11.44
N ALA A 196 -5.01 5.54 -10.45
CA ALA A 196 -5.13 6.05 -9.10
C ALA A 196 -4.77 7.54 -9.00
N GLY A 197 -5.09 8.18 -7.86
CA GLY A 197 -4.57 9.51 -7.55
C GLY A 197 -3.03 9.61 -7.62
N PRO A 198 -2.45 10.80 -7.82
CA PRO A 198 -1.01 10.93 -8.04
C PRO A 198 -0.17 10.51 -6.83
N GLU A 199 -0.68 10.65 -5.61
CA GLU A 199 -0.01 10.16 -4.40
C GLU A 199 0.12 8.62 -4.39
N ALA A 200 -0.89 7.91 -4.88
CA ALA A 200 -0.85 6.45 -5.01
C ALA A 200 0.11 6.02 -6.10
N GLN A 201 0.11 6.69 -7.26
CA GLN A 201 1.08 6.43 -8.33
C GLN A 201 2.52 6.70 -7.88
N VAL A 202 2.74 7.75 -7.07
CA VAL A 202 4.05 8.02 -6.47
C VAL A 202 4.45 6.92 -5.49
N ALA A 203 3.52 6.39 -4.69
CA ALA A 203 3.80 5.28 -3.79
C ALA A 203 4.15 3.99 -4.56
N ALA A 204 3.47 3.69 -5.66
CA ALA A 204 3.80 2.56 -6.54
C ALA A 204 5.19 2.70 -7.15
N LEU A 205 5.54 3.89 -7.67
CA LEU A 205 6.89 4.14 -8.17
C LEU A 205 7.96 4.08 -7.06
N ALA A 206 7.62 4.51 -5.85
CA ALA A 206 8.52 4.41 -4.70
C ALA A 206 8.76 2.96 -4.28
N ASP A 207 7.76 2.09 -4.44
CA ASP A 207 7.86 0.65 -4.23
C ASP A 207 8.86 0.03 -5.21
N ASP A 208 8.71 0.31 -6.51
CA ASP A 208 9.66 -0.13 -7.54
C ASP A 208 11.09 0.35 -7.27
N ILE A 209 11.26 1.60 -6.82
CA ILE A 209 12.58 2.16 -6.50
C ILE A 209 13.19 1.45 -5.29
N ALA A 210 12.41 1.23 -4.22
CA ALA A 210 12.89 0.54 -3.03
C ALA A 210 13.25 -0.92 -3.36
N TYR A 211 12.35 -1.62 -4.04
CA TYR A 211 12.51 -3.02 -4.45
C TYR A 211 13.82 -3.23 -5.23
N ASN A 212 14.03 -2.45 -6.30
CA ASN A 212 15.23 -2.61 -7.15
C ASN A 212 16.54 -2.32 -6.41
N ASN A 213 16.57 -1.31 -5.54
CA ASN A 213 17.79 -1.00 -4.79
C ASN A 213 18.11 -2.07 -3.75
N HIS A 214 17.09 -2.65 -3.11
CA HIS A 214 17.29 -3.63 -2.04
C HIS A 214 17.70 -4.99 -2.58
N ASP A 215 17.09 -5.45 -3.67
CA ASP A 215 17.47 -6.72 -4.29
C ASP A 215 18.94 -6.71 -4.74
N ILE A 216 19.41 -5.55 -5.22
CA ILE A 216 20.82 -5.36 -5.57
C ILE A 216 21.71 -5.37 -4.32
N ASP A 217 21.35 -4.61 -3.29
CA ASP A 217 22.12 -4.47 -2.05
C ASP A 217 22.20 -5.79 -1.25
N ASP A 218 21.08 -6.49 -1.13
CA ASP A 218 20.97 -7.79 -0.47
C ASP A 218 21.69 -8.87 -1.30
N GLY A 219 21.61 -8.81 -2.63
CA GLY A 219 22.33 -9.72 -3.53
C GLY A 219 23.86 -9.57 -3.46
N ILE A 220 24.36 -8.34 -3.33
CA ILE A 220 25.78 -8.05 -3.09
C ILE A 220 26.17 -8.53 -1.68
N SER A 221 25.36 -8.22 -0.67
CA SER A 221 25.61 -8.59 0.73
C SER A 221 25.62 -10.10 0.95
N ALA A 222 24.77 -10.84 0.22
CA ALA A 222 24.73 -12.30 0.20
C ALA A 222 25.86 -12.93 -0.65
N GLY A 223 26.66 -12.11 -1.36
CA GLY A 223 27.75 -12.59 -2.21
C GLY A 223 27.29 -13.33 -3.46
N LEU A 224 26.05 -13.11 -3.92
CA LEU A 224 25.52 -13.71 -5.15
C LEU A 224 26.18 -13.12 -6.41
N PHE A 225 26.57 -11.84 -6.35
CA PHE A 225 27.31 -11.13 -7.39
C PHE A 225 28.15 -9.98 -6.79
N SER A 226 29.11 -9.45 -7.58
CA SER A 226 29.98 -8.34 -7.20
C SER A 226 29.91 -7.19 -8.19
N ILE A 227 30.18 -5.97 -7.75
CA ILE A 227 30.35 -4.81 -8.63
C ILE A 227 31.82 -4.80 -9.10
N GLU A 228 32.05 -4.89 -10.40
CA GLU A 228 33.37 -4.69 -11.05
C GLU A 228 33.68 -3.22 -11.29
#